data_AF-A0A2P2FJ39-F1
#
_entry.id   AF-A0A2P2FJ39-F1
#
_cell.length_a   1.000
_cell.length_b   1.000
_cell.length_c   1.000
_cell.angle_alpha   90.00
_cell.angle_beta   90.00
_cell.angle_gamma   90.00
#
_symmetry.space_group_name_H-M   'P 1'
#
loop_
_entity.id
_entity.type
_entity.pdbx_description
1 polymer ?
#
loop_
_entity_poly.entity_id
_entity_poly.type
_entity_poly.pdbx_seq_one_letter_code
_entity_poly.pdbx_strand_id
1 'polypeptide(L)'
;MTIGYDDVRKWDAEALDATATNLAGRRDKLIGLQDELDDARKLPDWRGPAGERARGSLGDTRNKAEVLVAELSAVETALQNASDEVTALKSRVANNDSLAHTYQFRIAADGALVDDKPADPPPKSRFEAEEYAESRRHRETIKKQLEQETKAILTAANNIDAALARVMRLAQDGKVSDDGATTLAGAKKSGEIDAKVIEMEQSLREAGLLTGPPASGHYRQWLENAVRRGVSIDTIKKIADEHDITPEDFKVLDGMEEIREDEDGDGTFKSYFLMPTDISGDDAAKAVRMTYLLNAGTDYGTEGEKTDFAPTPYGSEELRRITDRQRENSWSYDDDVGFVHGNGGRLVTTPNGMMMGLGGNLIQDQFSQQGGTAWGDTFMLNIDDAKDPAQQLREVVKSGHAWYEDDNGASQGSLDLDRLLHHEERHSQQWAREGYAGFLASYAWEQVTGGNETEEDAGLTDGGYH
;
A
#
# COMPACT_ATOMS: atom_id res chain seq x y z
N MET A 1 -18.98 23.98 -6.53
CA MET A 1 -18.95 24.86 -7.72
C MET A 1 -18.53 23.98 -8.87
N THR A 2 -19.18 24.01 -10.03
CA THR A 2 -18.80 23.14 -11.15
C THR A 2 -17.76 23.87 -11.98
N ILE A 3 -16.57 23.29 -12.14
CA ILE A 3 -15.46 23.92 -12.90
C ILE A 3 -15.80 23.91 -14.39
N GLY A 4 -15.74 25.08 -15.03
CA GLY A 4 -15.93 25.23 -16.48
C GLY A 4 -14.62 25.04 -17.25
N TYR A 5 -14.72 24.76 -18.55
CA TYR A 5 -13.56 24.59 -19.43
C TYR A 5 -12.74 25.88 -19.56
N ASP A 6 -13.42 27.04 -19.53
CA ASP A 6 -12.75 28.36 -19.50
C ASP A 6 -12.03 28.65 -18.19
N ASP A 7 -12.45 28.04 -17.08
CA ASP A 7 -11.73 28.16 -15.81
C ASP A 7 -10.39 27.44 -15.91
N VAL A 8 -10.40 26.20 -16.43
CA VAL A 8 -9.19 25.40 -16.67
C VAL A 8 -8.20 26.11 -17.58
N ARG A 9 -8.68 26.79 -18.63
CA ARG A 9 -7.82 27.60 -19.53
C ARG A 9 -7.06 28.70 -18.78
N LYS A 10 -7.62 29.23 -17.69
CA LYS A 10 -7.05 30.33 -16.89
C LYS A 10 -6.19 29.85 -15.73
N TRP A 11 -6.13 28.54 -15.46
CA TRP A 11 -5.32 28.00 -14.39
C TRP A 11 -3.83 28.27 -14.60
N ASP A 12 -3.16 28.52 -13.48
CA ASP A 12 -1.79 29.00 -13.42
C ASP A 12 -0.94 28.05 -12.59
N ALA A 13 -0.29 27.10 -13.26
CA ALA A 13 0.63 26.16 -12.63
C ALA A 13 1.86 26.87 -12.02
N GLU A 14 2.38 27.90 -12.68
CA GLU A 14 3.56 28.63 -12.19
C GLU A 14 3.26 29.33 -10.86
N ALA A 15 2.04 29.84 -10.67
CA ALA A 15 1.62 30.41 -9.39
C ALA A 15 1.52 29.37 -8.27
N LEU A 16 1.08 28.14 -8.57
CA LEU A 16 1.05 27.03 -7.62
C LEU A 16 2.46 26.61 -7.22
N ASP A 17 3.34 26.39 -8.19
CA ASP A 17 4.75 26.03 -8.00
C ASP A 17 5.52 27.08 -7.17
N ALA A 18 5.34 28.37 -7.50
CA ALA A 18 5.96 29.45 -6.73
C ALA A 18 5.47 29.49 -5.27
N THR A 19 4.20 29.17 -5.04
CA THR A 19 3.63 29.09 -3.69
C THR A 19 4.19 27.89 -2.93
N ALA A 20 4.27 26.72 -3.56
CA ALA A 20 4.88 25.52 -2.99
C ALA A 20 6.34 25.78 -2.60
N THR A 21 7.13 26.36 -3.50
CA THR A 21 8.52 26.75 -3.26
C THR A 21 8.67 27.72 -2.08
N ASN A 22 7.75 28.68 -1.93
CA ASN A 22 7.79 29.59 -0.79
C ASN A 22 7.50 28.89 0.54
N LEU A 23 6.55 27.95 0.55
CA LEU A 23 6.21 27.15 1.72
C LEU A 23 7.36 26.22 2.11
N ALA A 24 7.98 25.55 1.13
CA ALA A 24 9.18 24.74 1.32
C ALA A 24 10.28 25.53 2.03
N GLY A 25 10.59 26.73 1.55
CA GLY A 25 11.60 27.60 2.17
C GLY A 25 11.25 28.06 3.60
N ARG A 26 9.98 28.04 4.01
CA ARG A 26 9.56 28.32 5.39
C ARG A 26 9.64 27.06 6.27
N ARG A 27 9.18 25.93 5.74
CA ARG A 27 9.30 24.62 6.39
C ARG A 27 10.76 24.29 6.69
N ASP A 28 11.65 24.46 5.73
CA ASP A 28 13.06 24.10 5.89
C ASP A 28 13.76 24.97 6.95
N LYS A 29 13.31 26.21 7.14
CA LYS A 29 13.75 27.05 8.26
C LYS A 29 13.28 26.51 9.61
N LEU A 30 12.07 25.94 9.70
CA LEU A 30 11.60 25.31 10.93
C LEU A 30 12.39 24.04 11.23
N ILE A 31 12.60 23.19 10.23
CA ILE A 31 13.41 21.96 10.36
C ILE A 31 14.82 22.31 10.85
N GLY A 32 15.42 23.37 10.30
CA GLY A 32 16.73 23.85 10.71
C GLY A 32 16.81 24.38 12.15
N LEU A 33 15.70 24.49 12.88
CA LEU A 33 15.67 24.86 14.31
C LEU A 33 15.66 23.64 15.25
N GLN A 34 15.70 22.41 14.71
CA GLN A 34 15.58 21.20 15.53
C GLN A 34 16.68 21.13 16.60
N ASP A 35 17.94 21.33 16.19
CA ASP A 35 19.08 21.22 17.09
C ASP A 35 19.00 22.28 18.21
N GLU A 36 18.59 23.51 17.89
CA GLU A 36 18.38 24.56 18.88
C GLU A 36 17.25 24.23 19.87
N LEU A 37 16.16 23.62 19.41
CA LEU A 37 15.05 23.20 20.27
C LEU A 37 15.48 22.06 21.20
N ASP A 38 16.21 21.07 20.67
CA ASP A 38 16.70 19.92 21.42
C ASP A 38 17.79 20.34 22.44
N ASP A 39 18.69 21.24 22.05
CA ASP A 39 19.70 21.81 22.94
C ASP A 39 19.10 22.68 24.04
N ALA A 40 18.12 23.54 23.69
CA ALA A 40 17.40 24.35 24.66
C ALA A 40 16.71 23.49 25.73
N ARG A 41 16.27 22.27 25.38
CA ARG A 41 15.59 21.35 26.30
C ARG A 41 16.55 20.68 27.30
N LYS A 42 17.85 20.55 27.01
CA LYS A 42 18.80 19.83 27.89
C LYS A 42 18.89 20.46 29.28
N LEU A 43 18.98 21.79 29.38
CA LEU A 43 19.03 22.56 30.64
C LEU A 43 19.83 21.86 31.76
N PRO A 44 21.13 21.55 31.56
CA PRO A 44 21.86 20.57 32.38
C PRO A 44 21.98 20.93 33.87
N ASP A 45 22.05 22.23 34.18
CA ASP A 45 22.23 22.73 35.55
C ASP A 45 20.93 23.20 36.21
N TRP A 46 19.82 23.23 35.47
CA TRP A 46 18.53 23.68 36.00
C TRP A 46 17.70 22.49 36.47
N ARG A 47 17.92 22.09 37.73
CA ARG A 47 17.22 20.97 38.36
C ARG A 47 16.02 21.43 39.19
N GLY A 48 15.12 20.50 39.47
CA GLY A 48 13.94 20.70 40.30
C GLY A 48 12.68 21.07 39.50
N PRO A 49 11.54 21.28 40.19
CA PRO A 49 10.22 21.39 39.55
C PRO A 49 10.07 22.54 38.53
N ALA A 50 10.89 23.58 38.59
CA ALA A 50 10.91 24.65 37.60
C ALA A 50 11.62 24.21 36.30
N GLY A 51 12.76 23.52 36.43
CA GLY A 51 13.50 22.96 35.31
C GLY A 51 12.68 21.91 34.56
N GLU A 52 12.03 20.97 35.27
CA GLU A 52 11.17 19.96 34.61
C GLU A 52 10.00 20.59 33.85
N ARG A 53 9.36 21.61 34.41
CA ARG A 53 8.30 22.35 33.70
C ARG A 53 8.82 23.07 32.46
N ALA A 54 10.02 23.64 32.51
CA ALA A 54 10.64 24.25 31.34
C ALA A 54 10.93 23.20 30.25
N ARG A 55 11.47 22.02 30.61
CA ARG A 55 11.68 20.92 29.67
C ARG A 55 10.38 20.41 29.06
N GLY A 56 9.32 20.30 29.86
CA GLY A 56 7.98 19.95 29.39
C GLY A 56 7.44 20.96 28.38
N SER A 57 7.50 22.25 28.71
CA SER A 57 7.03 23.32 27.81
C SER A 57 7.82 23.40 26.50
N LEU A 58 9.13 23.09 26.52
CA LEU A 58 9.93 22.99 25.30
C LEU A 58 9.57 21.74 24.48
N GLY A 59 9.29 20.61 25.15
CA GLY A 59 8.71 19.43 24.50
C GLY A 59 7.39 19.75 23.80
N ASP A 60 6.46 20.42 24.47
CA ASP A 60 5.19 20.84 23.86
C ASP A 60 5.38 21.77 22.66
N THR A 61 6.41 22.64 22.70
CA THR A 61 6.74 23.54 21.59
C THR A 61 7.29 22.77 20.40
N ARG A 62 8.17 21.80 20.66
CA ARG A 62 8.74 20.92 19.65
C ARG A 62 7.67 20.06 18.97
N ASN A 63 6.76 19.47 19.75
CA ASN A 63 5.63 18.70 19.19
C ASN A 63 4.72 19.57 18.32
N LYS A 64 4.45 20.83 18.71
CA LYS A 64 3.70 21.76 17.86
C LYS A 64 4.44 22.12 16.58
N ALA A 65 5.77 22.19 16.63
CA ALA A 65 6.59 22.42 15.44
C ALA A 65 6.59 21.19 14.52
N GLU A 66 6.58 19.97 15.05
CA GLU A 66 6.42 18.72 14.29
C GLU A 66 5.10 18.74 13.51
N VAL A 67 3.97 18.98 14.19
CA VAL A 67 2.64 19.12 13.53
C VAL A 67 2.64 20.22 12.46
N LEU A 68 3.16 21.41 12.76
CA LEU A 68 3.21 22.50 11.78
C LEU A 68 4.08 22.16 10.56
N VAL A 69 5.19 21.44 10.76
CA VAL A 69 6.04 20.98 9.66
C VAL A 69 5.30 19.95 8.81
N ALA A 70 4.57 19.01 9.43
CA ALA A 70 3.74 18.04 8.70
C ALA A 70 2.66 18.74 7.88
N GLU A 71 1.93 19.70 8.45
CA GLU A 71 0.91 20.50 7.76
C GLU A 71 1.50 21.28 6.57
N LEU A 72 2.64 21.96 6.77
CA LEU A 72 3.31 22.72 5.71
C LEU A 72 3.77 21.80 4.58
N SER A 73 4.34 20.65 4.92
CA SER A 73 4.75 19.63 3.94
C SER A 73 3.56 19.11 3.15
N ALA A 74 2.46 18.77 3.82
CA ALA A 74 1.28 18.25 3.13
C ALA A 74 0.74 19.25 2.11
N VAL A 75 0.62 20.53 2.50
CA VAL A 75 0.15 21.60 1.61
C VAL A 75 1.13 21.87 0.48
N GLU A 76 2.43 21.88 0.75
CA GLU A 76 3.48 22.01 -0.28
C GLU A 76 3.40 20.88 -1.30
N THR A 77 3.35 19.62 -0.86
CA THR A 77 3.22 18.45 -1.74
C THR A 77 1.97 18.53 -2.60
N ALA A 78 0.82 18.88 -2.00
CA ALA A 78 -0.43 19.03 -2.74
C ALA A 78 -0.38 20.14 -3.79
N LEU A 79 0.30 21.27 -3.49
CA LEU A 79 0.49 22.35 -4.45
C LEU A 79 1.43 21.95 -5.59
N GLN A 80 2.49 21.18 -5.31
CA GLN A 80 3.41 20.69 -6.33
C GLN A 80 2.70 19.71 -7.27
N ASN A 81 1.98 18.72 -6.72
CA ASN A 81 1.19 17.77 -7.50
C ASN A 81 0.17 18.51 -8.37
N ALA A 82 -0.60 19.44 -7.78
CA ALA A 82 -1.57 20.24 -8.51
C ALA A 82 -0.90 21.07 -9.63
N SER A 83 0.29 21.63 -9.40
CA SER A 83 1.05 22.35 -10.44
C SER A 83 1.40 21.46 -11.64
N ASP A 84 1.94 20.27 -11.37
CA ASP A 84 2.32 19.30 -12.41
C ASP A 84 1.09 18.82 -13.19
N GLU A 85 0.00 18.53 -12.49
CA GLU A 85 -1.27 18.09 -13.09
C GLU A 85 -1.93 19.21 -13.90
N VAL A 86 -1.94 20.46 -13.42
CA VAL A 86 -2.44 21.63 -14.17
C VAL A 86 -1.60 21.84 -15.43
N THR A 87 -0.27 21.66 -15.37
CA THR A 87 0.61 21.76 -16.53
C THR A 87 0.26 20.72 -17.60
N ALA A 88 0.08 19.46 -17.19
CA ALA A 88 -0.37 18.40 -18.07
C ALA A 88 -1.75 18.69 -18.66
N LEU A 89 -2.69 19.17 -17.83
CA LEU A 89 -4.06 19.48 -18.22
C LEU A 89 -4.11 20.64 -19.24
N LYS A 90 -3.30 21.69 -19.06
CA LYS A 90 -3.20 22.80 -20.03
C LYS A 90 -2.70 22.33 -21.39
N SER A 91 -1.78 21.36 -21.41
CA SER A 91 -1.32 20.75 -22.66
C SER A 91 -2.44 19.99 -23.37
N ARG A 92 -3.25 19.24 -22.61
CA ARG A 92 -4.45 18.55 -23.13
C ARG A 92 -5.48 19.54 -23.67
N VAL A 93 -5.77 20.60 -22.94
CA VAL A 93 -6.68 21.68 -23.37
C VAL A 93 -6.22 22.32 -24.68
N ALA A 94 -4.93 22.67 -24.79
CA ALA A 94 -4.38 23.25 -26.01
C ALA A 94 -4.48 22.31 -27.21
N ASN A 95 -4.19 21.02 -27.03
CA ASN A 95 -4.32 20.01 -28.07
C ASN A 95 -5.77 19.81 -28.51
N ASN A 96 -6.70 19.75 -27.55
CA ASN A 96 -8.13 19.58 -27.79
C ASN A 96 -8.73 20.80 -28.50
N ASP A 97 -8.34 22.02 -28.10
CA ASP A 97 -8.73 23.27 -28.76
C ASP A 97 -8.19 23.35 -30.20
N SER A 98 -6.93 22.92 -30.42
CA SER A 98 -6.32 22.87 -31.75
C SER A 98 -7.03 21.87 -32.68
N LEU A 99 -7.39 20.69 -32.15
CA LEU A 99 -8.15 19.69 -32.89
C LEU A 99 -9.55 20.21 -33.23
N ALA A 100 -10.25 20.82 -32.27
CA ALA A 100 -11.55 21.44 -32.50
C ALA A 100 -11.47 22.47 -33.63
N HIS A 101 -10.51 23.40 -33.54
CA HIS A 101 -10.33 24.45 -34.55
C HIS A 101 -10.03 23.87 -35.94
N THR A 102 -9.17 22.85 -36.04
CA THR A 102 -8.84 22.18 -37.31
C THR A 102 -10.07 21.62 -38.01
N TYR A 103 -11.05 21.12 -37.25
CA TYR A 103 -12.30 20.57 -37.76
C TYR A 103 -13.48 21.54 -37.65
N GLN A 104 -13.23 22.85 -37.50
CA GLN A 104 -14.25 23.91 -37.46
C GLN A 104 -15.29 23.70 -36.33
N PHE A 105 -14.84 23.14 -35.22
CA PHE A 105 -15.55 23.12 -33.96
C PHE A 105 -14.94 24.14 -33.00
N ARG A 106 -15.72 24.53 -31.99
CA ARG A 106 -15.24 25.35 -30.87
C ARG A 106 -15.79 24.80 -29.57
N ILE A 107 -14.94 24.73 -28.55
CA ILE A 107 -15.33 24.32 -27.20
C ILE A 107 -15.68 25.58 -26.40
N ALA A 108 -16.95 25.70 -26.00
CA ALA A 108 -17.48 26.82 -25.23
C ALA A 108 -16.96 26.82 -23.77
N ALA A 109 -17.27 27.89 -23.04
CA ALA A 109 -16.76 28.10 -21.68
C ALA A 109 -17.18 27.00 -20.68
N ASP A 110 -18.35 26.39 -20.88
CA ASP A 110 -18.87 25.27 -20.10
C ASP A 110 -18.41 23.89 -20.61
N GLY A 111 -17.62 23.85 -21.68
CA GLY A 111 -17.21 22.62 -22.36
C GLY A 111 -18.16 22.14 -23.45
N ALA A 112 -19.26 22.85 -23.75
CA ALA A 112 -20.15 22.46 -24.83
C ALA A 112 -19.47 22.63 -26.19
N LEU A 113 -19.59 21.63 -27.06
CA LEU A 113 -19.04 21.69 -28.41
C LEU A 113 -20.00 22.42 -29.36
N VAL A 114 -19.50 23.49 -29.99
CA VAL A 114 -20.22 24.28 -30.99
C VAL A 114 -19.67 23.96 -32.37
N ASP A 115 -20.56 23.68 -33.31
CA ASP A 115 -20.24 23.47 -34.71
C ASP A 115 -20.24 24.81 -35.45
N ASP A 116 -19.05 25.30 -35.81
CA ASP A 116 -18.87 26.56 -36.53
C ASP A 116 -18.70 26.30 -38.05
N LYS A 117 -18.86 25.06 -38.54
CA LYS A 117 -18.74 24.73 -39.97
C LYS A 117 -19.91 25.32 -40.77
N PRO A 118 -19.65 26.09 -41.84
CA PRO A 118 -20.69 26.51 -42.77
C PRO A 118 -21.34 25.33 -43.49
N ALA A 119 -22.61 25.46 -43.87
CA ALA A 119 -23.30 24.42 -44.64
C ALA A 119 -22.57 24.11 -45.97
N ASP A 120 -22.35 22.84 -46.24
CA ASP A 120 -21.77 22.39 -47.52
C ASP A 120 -22.74 22.76 -48.68
N PRO A 121 -22.21 23.20 -49.84
CA PRO A 121 -23.06 23.42 -51.01
C PRO A 121 -23.69 22.09 -51.49
N PRO A 122 -24.73 22.13 -52.34
CA PRO A 122 -25.28 20.89 -52.90
C PRO A 122 -24.23 20.17 -53.79
N PRO A 123 -24.07 18.84 -53.68
CA PRO A 123 -23.13 18.09 -54.51
C PRO A 123 -23.59 18.10 -55.98
N LYS A 124 -22.66 18.29 -56.91
CA LYS A 124 -22.92 18.36 -58.36
C LYS A 124 -22.81 17.01 -59.04
N SER A 125 -22.26 16.01 -58.37
CA SER A 125 -22.09 14.65 -58.88
C SER A 125 -22.27 13.60 -57.78
N ARG A 126 -22.42 12.34 -58.18
CA ARG A 126 -22.42 11.21 -57.24
C ARG A 126 -21.11 11.09 -56.47
N PHE A 127 -19.98 11.32 -57.14
CA PHE A 127 -18.66 11.28 -56.53
C PHE A 127 -18.51 12.34 -55.43
N GLU A 128 -18.90 13.60 -55.71
CA GLU A 128 -18.91 14.66 -54.68
C GLU A 128 -19.86 14.33 -53.53
N ALA A 129 -21.00 13.70 -53.80
CA ALA A 129 -21.94 13.29 -52.75
C ALA A 129 -21.34 12.21 -51.82
N GLU A 130 -20.55 11.28 -52.37
CA GLU A 130 -19.83 10.25 -51.63
C GLU A 130 -18.70 10.88 -50.78
N GLU A 131 -17.88 11.76 -51.35
CA GLU A 131 -16.85 12.51 -50.59
C GLU A 131 -17.45 13.33 -49.44
N TYR A 132 -18.58 14.00 -49.65
CA TYR A 132 -19.28 14.76 -48.61
C TYR A 132 -19.82 13.84 -47.50
N ALA A 133 -20.25 12.62 -47.84
CA ALA A 133 -20.70 11.66 -46.84
C ALA A 133 -19.52 11.14 -45.99
N GLU A 134 -18.37 10.87 -46.60
CA GLU A 134 -17.16 10.44 -45.90
C GLU A 134 -16.59 11.55 -45.00
N SER A 135 -16.49 12.78 -45.50
CA SER A 135 -16.05 13.93 -44.71
C SER A 135 -16.95 14.16 -43.48
N ARG A 136 -18.28 14.03 -43.64
CA ARG A 136 -19.23 14.12 -42.52
C ARG A 136 -19.03 13.00 -41.50
N ARG A 137 -18.85 11.76 -41.94
CA ARG A 137 -18.59 10.63 -41.01
C ARG A 137 -17.30 10.82 -40.24
N HIS A 138 -16.22 11.23 -40.90
CA HIS A 138 -14.95 11.51 -40.25
C HIS A 138 -15.09 12.63 -39.22
N ARG A 139 -15.77 13.72 -39.58
CA ARG A 139 -16.00 14.85 -38.67
C ARG A 139 -16.86 14.49 -37.47
N GLU A 140 -17.85 13.60 -37.62
CA GLU A 140 -18.62 13.05 -36.50
C GLU A 140 -17.76 12.18 -35.56
N THR A 141 -16.79 11.43 -36.09
CA THR A 141 -15.82 10.71 -35.24
C THR A 141 -14.98 11.67 -34.41
N ILE A 142 -14.46 12.74 -35.05
CA ILE A 142 -13.70 13.79 -34.34
C ILE A 142 -14.58 14.49 -33.29
N LYS A 143 -15.84 14.79 -33.61
CA LYS A 143 -16.79 15.37 -32.67
C LYS A 143 -16.89 14.55 -31.39
N LYS A 144 -17.07 13.23 -31.51
CA LYS A 144 -17.14 12.31 -30.36
C LYS A 144 -15.83 12.28 -29.56
N GLN A 145 -14.69 12.30 -30.26
CA GLN A 145 -13.39 12.35 -29.60
C GLN A 145 -13.23 13.65 -28.78
N LEU A 146 -13.61 14.80 -29.34
CA LEU A 146 -13.59 16.09 -28.64
C LEU A 146 -14.53 16.09 -27.42
N GLU A 147 -15.73 15.53 -27.54
CA GLU A 147 -16.68 15.41 -26.43
C GLU A 147 -16.12 14.54 -25.29
N GLN A 148 -15.51 13.40 -25.63
CA GLN A 148 -14.89 12.50 -24.65
C GLN A 148 -13.71 13.15 -23.95
N GLU A 149 -12.80 13.77 -24.70
CA GLU A 149 -11.61 14.41 -24.14
C GLU A 149 -11.98 15.64 -23.30
N THR A 150 -12.97 16.44 -23.73
CA THR A 150 -13.48 17.58 -22.95
C THR A 150 -14.04 17.12 -21.61
N LYS A 151 -14.82 16.03 -21.59
CA LYS A 151 -15.32 15.43 -20.35
C LYS A 151 -14.18 14.94 -19.46
N ALA A 152 -13.16 14.31 -20.04
CA ALA A 152 -12.00 13.82 -19.30
C ALA A 152 -11.17 14.97 -18.70
N ILE A 153 -11.00 16.08 -19.43
CA ILE A 153 -10.35 17.31 -18.94
C ILE A 153 -11.11 17.89 -17.75
N LEU A 154 -12.43 18.04 -17.86
CA LEU A 154 -13.25 18.58 -16.76
C LEU A 154 -13.27 17.66 -15.55
N THR A 155 -13.24 16.35 -15.76
CA THR A 155 -13.11 15.38 -14.65
C THR A 155 -11.78 15.57 -13.94
N ALA A 156 -10.66 15.57 -14.67
CA ALA A 156 -9.34 15.80 -14.09
C ALA A 156 -9.25 17.16 -13.36
N ALA A 157 -9.85 18.22 -13.91
CA ALA A 157 -9.91 19.52 -13.24
C ALA A 157 -10.63 19.44 -11.88
N ASN A 158 -11.81 18.83 -11.82
CA ASN A 158 -12.53 18.68 -10.54
C ASN A 158 -11.72 17.88 -9.52
N ASN A 159 -10.95 16.89 -9.97
CA ASN A 159 -10.13 16.06 -9.11
C ASN A 159 -8.95 16.86 -8.50
N ILE A 160 -8.24 17.62 -9.33
CA ILE A 160 -7.15 18.51 -8.89
C ILE A 160 -7.65 19.49 -7.82
N ASP A 161 -8.77 20.18 -8.09
CA ASP A 161 -9.36 21.16 -7.18
C ASP A 161 -9.82 20.50 -5.86
N ALA A 162 -10.51 19.36 -5.95
CA ALA A 162 -11.03 18.65 -4.79
C ALA A 162 -9.91 18.11 -3.89
N ALA A 163 -8.85 17.54 -4.48
CA ALA A 163 -7.70 17.04 -3.74
C ALA A 163 -6.96 18.17 -3.01
N LEU A 164 -6.62 19.25 -3.72
CA LEU A 164 -5.94 20.40 -3.13
C LEU A 164 -6.78 21.06 -2.02
N ALA A 165 -8.08 21.29 -2.27
CA ALA A 165 -8.98 21.85 -1.28
C ALA A 165 -9.19 20.94 -0.06
N ARG A 166 -9.05 19.61 -0.22
CA ARG A 166 -9.11 18.67 0.90
C ARG A 166 -7.87 18.76 1.77
N VAL A 167 -6.67 18.76 1.19
CA VAL A 167 -5.42 18.92 1.95
C VAL A 167 -5.40 20.25 2.70
N MET A 168 -5.75 21.36 2.04
CA MET A 168 -5.79 22.68 2.69
C MET A 168 -6.76 22.73 3.89
N ARG A 169 -7.95 22.10 3.77
CA ARG A 169 -8.90 22.02 4.88
C ARG A 169 -8.39 21.18 6.04
N LEU A 170 -7.75 20.05 5.75
CA LEU A 170 -7.19 19.18 6.79
C LEU A 170 -6.03 19.87 7.52
N ALA A 171 -5.17 20.58 6.80
CA ALA A 171 -4.10 21.39 7.40
C ALA A 171 -4.70 22.54 8.25
N GLN A 172 -5.70 23.26 7.75
CA GLN A 172 -6.38 24.32 8.50
C GLN A 172 -7.04 23.81 9.79
N ASP A 173 -7.59 22.59 9.75
CA ASP A 173 -8.26 21.94 10.88
C ASP A 173 -7.29 21.26 11.87
N GLY A 174 -5.98 21.23 11.59
CA GLY A 174 -5.00 20.50 12.41
C GLY A 174 -5.18 18.98 12.36
N LYS A 175 -5.62 18.45 11.22
CA LYS A 175 -5.91 17.02 10.99
C LYS A 175 -4.88 16.31 10.12
N VAL A 176 -3.82 17.00 9.71
CA VAL A 176 -2.67 16.37 9.07
C VAL A 176 -1.86 15.68 10.17
N SER A 177 -1.56 14.40 9.97
CA SER A 177 -0.82 13.61 10.94
C SER A 177 0.69 13.84 10.82
N ASP A 178 1.39 13.95 11.95
CA ASP A 178 2.85 13.81 12.01
C ASP A 178 3.29 12.34 12.17
N ASP A 179 2.33 11.42 12.27
CA ASP A 179 2.52 9.97 12.47
C ASP A 179 3.40 9.63 13.69
N GLY A 180 3.30 10.46 14.74
CA GLY A 180 4.12 10.30 15.95
C GLY A 180 5.61 10.57 15.72
N ALA A 181 5.95 11.32 14.66
CA ALA A 181 7.32 11.67 14.35
C ALA A 181 8.04 12.29 15.55
N THR A 182 9.22 11.77 15.84
CA THR A 182 10.07 12.28 16.91
C THR A 182 11.11 13.27 16.42
N THR A 183 10.97 13.78 15.18
CA THR A 183 11.82 14.82 14.60
C THR A 183 11.01 15.64 13.60
N LEU A 184 11.38 16.90 13.39
CA LEU A 184 10.84 17.77 12.36
C LEU A 184 11.06 17.21 10.94
N ALA A 185 12.20 16.55 10.70
CA ALA A 185 12.46 15.87 9.43
C ALA A 185 11.53 14.65 9.22
N GLY A 186 11.26 13.89 10.28
CA GLY A 186 10.26 12.82 10.26
C GLY A 186 8.86 13.37 10.01
N ALA A 187 8.48 14.45 10.69
CA ALA A 187 7.17 15.09 10.51
C ALA A 187 6.99 15.62 9.08
N LYS A 188 8.06 16.12 8.45
CA LYS A 188 8.06 16.49 7.03
C LYS A 188 7.66 15.28 6.17
N LYS A 189 8.31 14.13 6.35
CA LYS A 189 8.04 12.89 5.59
C LYS A 189 6.60 12.43 5.82
N SER A 190 6.11 12.47 7.06
CA SER A 190 4.71 12.13 7.40
C SER A 190 3.70 13.02 6.67
N GLY A 191 3.93 14.34 6.64
CA GLY A 191 3.06 15.27 5.92
C GLY A 191 3.03 15.03 4.40
N GLU A 192 4.18 14.71 3.79
CA GLU A 192 4.27 14.35 2.36
C GLU A 192 3.48 13.06 2.06
N ILE A 193 3.56 12.06 2.94
CA ILE A 193 2.80 10.81 2.83
C ILE A 193 1.29 11.08 2.96
N ASP A 194 0.88 11.85 3.97
CA ASP A 194 -0.53 12.13 4.22
C ASP A 194 -1.19 12.86 3.04
N ALA A 195 -0.50 13.82 2.42
CA ALA A 195 -0.99 14.48 1.21
C ALA A 195 -1.28 13.49 0.06
N LYS A 196 -0.36 12.54 -0.18
CA LYS A 196 -0.54 11.51 -1.22
C LYS A 196 -1.65 10.52 -0.86
N VAL A 197 -1.81 10.17 0.42
CA VAL A 197 -2.93 9.34 0.87
C VAL A 197 -4.27 10.06 0.70
N ILE A 198 -4.30 11.36 0.97
CA ILE A 198 -5.49 12.20 0.76
C ILE A 198 -5.92 12.21 -0.71
N GLU A 199 -4.96 12.31 -1.62
CA GLU A 199 -5.15 12.22 -3.07
C GLU A 199 -5.65 10.82 -3.49
N MET A 200 -5.03 9.77 -2.96
CA MET A 200 -5.42 8.38 -3.21
C MET A 200 -6.87 8.10 -2.75
N GLU A 201 -7.24 8.54 -1.53
CA GLU A 201 -8.61 8.46 -1.02
C GLU A 201 -9.60 9.20 -1.93
N GLN A 202 -9.25 10.40 -2.40
CA GLN A 202 -10.11 11.20 -3.26
C GLN A 202 -10.34 10.47 -4.59
N SER A 203 -9.28 9.91 -5.17
CA SER A 203 -9.35 9.08 -6.37
C SER A 203 -10.23 7.84 -6.20
N LEU A 204 -10.22 7.20 -5.02
CA LEU A 204 -11.09 6.06 -4.73
C LEU A 204 -12.55 6.47 -4.58
N ARG A 205 -12.82 7.64 -3.97
CA ARG A 205 -14.19 8.18 -3.81
C ARG A 205 -14.84 8.50 -5.15
N GLU A 206 -14.09 9.08 -6.07
CA GLU A 206 -14.56 9.40 -7.41
C GLU A 206 -14.85 8.16 -8.24
N ALA A 207 -14.05 7.10 -8.06
CA ALA A 207 -14.31 5.80 -8.65
C ALA A 207 -15.53 5.08 -8.02
N GLY A 208 -16.10 5.61 -6.93
CA GLY A 208 -17.18 4.98 -6.18
C GLY A 208 -16.72 3.83 -5.27
N LEU A 209 -15.40 3.66 -5.11
CA LEU A 209 -14.77 2.57 -4.35
C LEU A 209 -14.59 2.92 -2.86
N LEU A 210 -14.75 4.19 -2.49
CA LEU A 210 -14.68 4.64 -1.10
C LEU A 210 -15.82 5.62 -0.80
N THR A 211 -16.51 5.40 0.32
CA THR A 211 -17.58 6.29 0.79
C THR A 211 -17.46 6.54 2.29
N GLY A 212 -18.17 7.54 2.81
CA GLY A 212 -18.18 7.84 4.25
C GLY A 212 -17.05 8.77 4.72
N PRO A 213 -16.69 8.76 6.02
CA PRO A 213 -15.67 9.65 6.58
C PRO A 213 -14.26 9.40 6.00
N PRO A 214 -13.27 10.25 6.29
CA PRO A 214 -11.86 9.97 6.00
C PRO A 214 -11.46 8.57 6.46
N ALA A 215 -10.57 7.91 5.72
CA ALA A 215 -10.09 6.59 6.12
C ALA A 215 -9.39 6.67 7.48
N SER A 216 -9.50 5.61 8.26
CA SER A 216 -8.86 5.47 9.57
C SER A 216 -8.43 4.01 9.80
N GLY A 217 -7.62 3.78 10.84
CA GLY A 217 -7.18 2.44 11.22
C GLY A 217 -6.39 1.75 10.10
N HIS A 218 -6.49 0.43 10.04
CA HIS A 218 -5.70 -0.41 9.14
C HIS A 218 -5.98 -0.17 7.64
N TYR A 219 -7.17 0.28 7.25
CA TYR A 219 -7.42 0.67 5.84
C TYR A 219 -6.63 1.93 5.48
N ARG A 220 -6.51 2.90 6.40
CA ARG A 220 -5.67 4.08 6.16
C ARG A 220 -4.19 3.70 6.12
N GLN A 221 -3.75 2.84 7.05
CA GLN A 221 -2.38 2.32 7.07
C GLN A 221 -2.02 1.62 5.76
N TRP A 222 -2.96 0.87 5.16
CA TRP A 222 -2.78 0.27 3.84
C TRP A 222 -2.44 1.33 2.77
N LEU A 223 -3.21 2.41 2.70
CA LEU A 223 -2.95 3.49 1.73
C LEU A 223 -1.61 4.19 2.00
N GLU A 224 -1.24 4.38 3.26
CA GLU A 224 0.06 4.96 3.64
C GLU A 224 1.21 4.04 3.22
N ASN A 225 1.10 2.73 3.44
CA ASN A 225 2.09 1.74 3.02
C ASN A 225 2.20 1.66 1.49
N ALA A 226 1.07 1.73 0.78
CA ALA A 226 1.04 1.84 -0.68
C ALA A 226 1.81 3.08 -1.16
N VAL A 227 1.63 4.23 -0.52
CA VAL A 227 2.38 5.46 -0.84
C VAL A 227 3.87 5.30 -0.56
N ARG A 228 4.25 4.76 0.61
CA ARG A 228 5.67 4.54 0.98
C ARG A 228 6.37 3.64 -0.02
N ARG A 229 5.69 2.58 -0.48
CA ARG A 229 6.21 1.59 -1.44
C ARG A 229 6.02 1.98 -2.92
N GLY A 230 5.44 3.15 -3.19
CA GLY A 230 5.24 3.63 -4.57
C GLY A 230 4.22 2.83 -5.38
N VAL A 231 3.27 2.16 -4.72
CA VAL A 231 2.17 1.46 -5.39
C VAL A 231 1.26 2.48 -6.07
N SER A 232 0.95 2.25 -7.35
CA SER A 232 0.12 3.17 -8.13
C SER A 232 -1.34 3.17 -7.67
N ILE A 233 -2.01 4.31 -7.83
CA ILE A 233 -3.46 4.44 -7.58
C ILE A 233 -4.27 3.46 -8.44
N ASP A 234 -3.85 3.15 -9.66
CA ASP A 234 -4.55 2.22 -10.53
C ASP A 234 -4.49 0.79 -9.99
N THR A 235 -3.37 0.38 -9.39
CA THR A 235 -3.27 -0.90 -8.69
C THR A 235 -4.21 -0.96 -7.49
N ILE A 236 -4.26 0.11 -6.68
CA ILE A 236 -5.17 0.18 -5.52
C ILE A 236 -6.64 0.17 -5.95
N LYS A 237 -7.02 0.92 -6.99
CA LYS A 237 -8.36 0.90 -7.58
C LYS A 237 -8.73 -0.49 -8.10
N LYS A 238 -7.83 -1.15 -8.83
CA LYS A 238 -8.06 -2.50 -9.36
C LYS A 238 -8.28 -3.52 -8.24
N ILE A 239 -7.48 -3.46 -7.17
CA ILE A 239 -7.67 -4.30 -5.98
C ILE A 239 -9.03 -4.06 -5.35
N ALA A 240 -9.38 -2.79 -5.09
CA ALA A 240 -10.62 -2.44 -4.41
C ALA A 240 -11.86 -2.81 -5.24
N ASP A 241 -11.82 -2.63 -6.56
CA ASP A 241 -12.91 -2.93 -7.48
C ASP A 241 -13.08 -4.45 -7.71
N GLU A 242 -12.00 -5.18 -8.00
CA GLU A 242 -12.10 -6.61 -8.36
C GLU A 242 -12.37 -7.53 -7.16
N HIS A 243 -12.06 -7.09 -5.94
CA HIS A 243 -12.20 -7.88 -4.71
C HIS A 243 -13.14 -7.25 -3.67
N ASP A 244 -13.88 -6.21 -4.05
CA ASP A 244 -14.83 -5.50 -3.19
C ASP A 244 -14.21 -5.03 -1.84
N ILE A 245 -12.94 -4.60 -1.86
CA ILE A 245 -12.21 -4.24 -0.63
C ILE A 245 -12.70 -2.90 -0.09
N THR A 246 -13.19 -2.90 1.14
CA THR A 246 -13.69 -1.72 1.85
C THR A 246 -12.95 -1.49 3.17
N PRO A 247 -13.11 -0.31 3.81
CA PRO A 247 -12.60 -0.08 5.16
C PRO A 247 -13.11 -1.08 6.20
N GLU A 248 -14.29 -1.69 6.00
CA GLU A 248 -14.83 -2.68 6.93
C GLU A 248 -14.02 -3.97 6.94
N ASP A 249 -13.39 -4.32 5.81
CA ASP A 249 -12.67 -5.58 5.70
C ASP A 249 -11.45 -5.64 6.59
N PHE A 250 -10.78 -4.51 6.78
CA PHE A 250 -9.61 -4.38 7.63
C PHE A 250 -9.92 -4.44 9.13
N LYS A 251 -11.18 -4.29 9.55
CA LYS A 251 -11.54 -4.36 10.98
C LYS A 251 -11.31 -5.71 11.60
N VAL A 252 -11.17 -6.76 10.79
CA VAL A 252 -10.75 -8.09 11.28
C VAL A 252 -9.44 -8.01 12.08
N LEU A 253 -8.59 -7.01 11.80
CA LEU A 253 -7.32 -6.78 12.46
C LEU A 253 -7.43 -5.97 13.78
N ASP A 254 -8.54 -5.25 14.04
CA ASP A 254 -8.69 -4.28 15.15
C ASP A 254 -8.62 -4.92 16.57
N GLY A 255 -8.61 -6.25 16.67
CA GLY A 255 -8.46 -7.01 17.91
C GLY A 255 -7.15 -7.81 18.02
N MET A 256 -6.27 -7.68 17.03
CA MET A 256 -5.01 -8.41 16.96
C MET A 256 -3.85 -7.52 17.40
N GLU A 257 -2.80 -8.13 17.96
CA GLU A 257 -1.56 -7.39 18.23
C GLU A 257 -0.75 -7.27 16.93
N GLU A 258 -0.56 -6.05 16.45
CA GLU A 258 0.35 -5.75 15.35
C GLU A 258 1.81 -5.85 15.84
N ILE A 259 2.57 -6.75 15.24
CA ILE A 259 4.01 -6.91 15.43
C ILE A 259 4.68 -6.34 14.19
N ARG A 260 5.53 -5.32 14.39
CA ARG A 260 6.25 -4.64 13.31
C ARG A 260 7.69 -5.13 13.23
N GLU A 261 8.09 -5.43 12.01
CA GLU A 261 9.49 -5.59 11.62
C GLU A 261 9.95 -4.24 11.04
N ASP A 262 10.80 -3.55 11.78
CA ASP A 262 11.26 -2.17 11.52
C ASP A 262 12.75 -2.07 11.90
N GLU A 263 13.59 -2.93 11.29
CA GLU A 263 15.01 -3.00 11.63
C GLU A 263 15.74 -1.69 11.32
N ASP A 264 15.41 -1.06 10.19
CA ASP A 264 16.08 0.15 9.72
C ASP A 264 15.53 1.45 10.33
N GLY A 265 14.34 1.42 10.94
CA GLY A 265 13.70 2.59 11.54
C GLY A 265 13.40 3.71 10.55
N ASP A 266 13.33 3.41 9.25
CA ASP A 266 13.14 4.39 8.19
C ASP A 266 11.65 4.78 8.01
N GLY A 267 10.76 4.12 8.74
CA GLY A 267 9.31 4.31 8.70
C GLY A 267 8.58 3.46 7.66
N THR A 268 9.29 2.57 6.96
CA THR A 268 8.75 1.48 6.15
C THR A 268 8.95 0.19 6.94
N PHE A 269 7.85 -0.44 7.35
CA PHE A 269 7.90 -1.65 8.16
C PHE A 269 6.94 -2.71 7.64
N LYS A 270 7.24 -3.97 7.92
CA LYS A 270 6.33 -5.09 7.68
C LYS A 270 5.50 -5.34 8.93
N SER A 271 4.21 -5.59 8.74
CA SER A 271 3.23 -5.80 9.79
C SER A 271 2.76 -7.25 9.78
N TYR A 272 2.83 -7.87 10.94
CA TYR A 272 2.32 -9.21 11.24
C TYR A 272 1.27 -9.07 12.33
N PHE A 273 0.24 -9.92 12.34
CA PHE A 273 -0.80 -9.81 13.36
C PHE A 273 -0.91 -11.11 14.14
N LEU A 274 -0.64 -11.04 15.44
CA LEU A 274 -0.83 -12.15 16.37
C LEU A 274 -2.32 -12.39 16.58
N MET A 275 -2.76 -13.59 16.21
CA MET A 275 -4.16 -13.97 16.27
C MET A 275 -4.61 -14.24 17.71
N PRO A 276 -5.80 -13.78 18.13
CA PRO A 276 -6.39 -14.17 19.39
C PRO A 276 -6.77 -15.66 19.35
N THR A 277 -6.70 -16.32 20.50
CA THR A 277 -6.87 -17.79 20.60
C THR A 277 -8.28 -18.29 20.28
N ASP A 278 -9.26 -17.40 20.26
CA ASP A 278 -10.67 -17.66 19.96
C ASP A 278 -11.09 -17.20 18.56
N ILE A 279 -10.12 -16.86 17.69
CA ILE A 279 -10.39 -16.51 16.29
C ILE A 279 -11.07 -17.66 15.55
N SER A 280 -12.01 -17.32 14.66
CA SER A 280 -12.61 -18.28 13.73
C SER A 280 -11.70 -18.55 12.53
N GLY A 281 -11.84 -19.70 11.87
CA GLY A 281 -11.12 -19.99 10.62
C GLY A 281 -11.37 -18.94 9.53
N ASP A 282 -12.63 -18.51 9.38
CA ASP A 282 -13.02 -17.47 8.43
C ASP A 282 -12.32 -16.12 8.71
N ASP A 283 -12.28 -15.70 9.99
CA ASP A 283 -11.62 -14.47 10.40
C ASP A 283 -10.10 -14.59 10.26
N ALA A 284 -9.51 -15.75 10.53
CA ALA A 284 -8.09 -16.00 10.32
C ALA A 284 -7.73 -15.89 8.83
N ALA A 285 -8.49 -16.54 7.94
CA ALA A 285 -8.28 -16.46 6.50
C ALA A 285 -8.44 -15.01 5.99
N LYS A 286 -9.45 -14.28 6.50
CA LYS A 286 -9.65 -12.86 6.19
C LYS A 286 -8.50 -11.99 6.69
N ALA A 287 -8.04 -12.20 7.93
CA ALA A 287 -6.92 -11.48 8.52
C ALA A 287 -5.66 -11.67 7.69
N VAL A 288 -5.36 -12.89 7.26
CA VAL A 288 -4.23 -13.18 6.37
C VAL A 288 -4.28 -12.36 5.07
N ARG A 289 -5.44 -12.30 4.40
CA ARG A 289 -5.61 -11.48 3.19
C ARG A 289 -5.45 -9.98 3.48
N MET A 290 -6.00 -9.51 4.60
CA MET A 290 -5.89 -8.10 4.98
C MET A 290 -4.47 -7.71 5.40
N THR A 291 -3.70 -8.63 5.99
CA THR A 291 -2.28 -8.43 6.28
C THR A 291 -1.46 -8.32 5.00
N TYR A 292 -1.67 -9.19 4.00
CA TYR A 292 -1.04 -9.04 2.68
C TYR A 292 -1.33 -7.66 2.08
N LEU A 293 -2.60 -7.24 2.05
CA LEU A 293 -2.97 -5.93 1.50
C LEU A 293 -2.32 -4.80 2.28
N LEU A 294 -2.47 -4.78 3.61
CA LEU A 294 -1.96 -3.74 4.50
C LEU A 294 -0.47 -3.47 4.27
N ASN A 295 0.32 -4.52 4.06
CA ASN A 295 1.76 -4.38 3.84
C ASN A 295 2.11 -3.73 2.50
N ALA A 296 1.26 -3.86 1.47
CA ALA A 296 1.48 -3.31 0.13
C ALA A 296 2.77 -3.79 -0.57
N GLY A 297 3.27 -4.98 -0.18
CA GLY A 297 4.50 -5.59 -0.66
C GLY A 297 5.08 -6.56 0.39
N THR A 298 6.09 -7.35 0.01
CA THR A 298 6.71 -8.35 0.91
C THR A 298 8.22 -8.17 1.07
N ASP A 299 8.84 -7.19 0.40
CA ASP A 299 10.30 -6.95 0.37
C ASP A 299 11.21 -8.11 -0.11
N TYR A 300 10.64 -9.28 -0.38
CA TYR A 300 11.33 -10.38 -1.04
C TYR A 300 12.02 -9.95 -2.34
N GLY A 301 13.33 -10.21 -2.43
CA GLY A 301 14.17 -9.90 -3.59
C GLY A 301 14.40 -8.41 -3.81
N THR A 302 14.19 -7.59 -2.77
CA THR A 302 14.64 -6.20 -2.75
C THR A 302 16.16 -6.13 -2.50
N GLU A 303 16.74 -4.93 -2.55
CA GLU A 303 18.16 -4.67 -2.25
C GLU A 303 19.24 -5.37 -3.10
N GLY A 304 18.85 -6.01 -4.21
CA GLY A 304 19.80 -6.70 -5.08
C GLY A 304 20.25 -8.06 -4.54
N GLU A 305 19.46 -8.61 -3.61
CA GLU A 305 19.61 -9.98 -3.16
C GLU A 305 19.52 -10.96 -4.32
N LYS A 306 20.28 -12.05 -4.22
CA LYS A 306 20.20 -13.14 -5.18
C LYS A 306 19.14 -14.13 -4.66
N THR A 307 17.94 -14.05 -5.24
CA THR A 307 16.84 -14.97 -4.97
C THR A 307 16.72 -16.04 -6.06
N ASP A 308 16.09 -17.16 -5.74
CA ASP A 308 15.80 -18.25 -6.68
C ASP A 308 14.62 -17.92 -7.60
N PHE A 309 13.70 -17.07 -7.12
CA PHE A 309 12.54 -16.62 -7.90
C PHE A 309 12.46 -15.10 -8.03
N ALA A 310 11.84 -14.66 -9.12
CA ALA A 310 11.48 -13.26 -9.29
C ALA A 310 10.40 -12.86 -8.28
N PRO A 311 10.47 -11.64 -7.69
CA PRO A 311 9.42 -11.15 -6.82
C PRO A 311 8.06 -11.11 -7.52
N THR A 312 7.02 -11.57 -6.83
CA THR A 312 5.66 -11.50 -7.35
C THR A 312 5.12 -10.09 -7.17
N PRO A 313 4.64 -9.41 -8.23
CA PRO A 313 4.16 -8.04 -8.10
C PRO A 313 2.96 -7.92 -7.14
N TYR A 314 3.01 -6.91 -6.27
CA TYR A 314 1.85 -6.55 -5.45
C TYR A 314 0.67 -6.12 -6.33
N GLY A 315 -0.51 -6.73 -6.15
CA GLY A 315 -1.66 -6.42 -7.00
C GLY A 315 -2.86 -7.34 -6.87
N SER A 316 -3.91 -7.03 -7.63
CA SER A 316 -5.17 -7.80 -7.66
C SER A 316 -4.98 -9.27 -8.05
N GLU A 317 -4.05 -9.55 -8.97
CA GLU A 317 -3.77 -10.92 -9.44
C GLU A 317 -3.17 -11.77 -8.32
N GLU A 318 -2.29 -11.18 -7.52
CA GLU A 318 -1.68 -11.86 -6.39
C GLU A 318 -2.68 -12.08 -5.25
N LEU A 319 -3.52 -11.09 -4.93
CA LEU A 319 -4.62 -11.29 -3.97
C LEU A 319 -5.57 -12.41 -4.42
N ARG A 320 -5.86 -12.52 -5.72
CA ARG A 320 -6.66 -13.63 -6.27
C ARG A 320 -5.95 -14.96 -6.07
N ARG A 321 -4.65 -15.05 -6.37
CA ARG A 321 -3.85 -16.26 -6.19
C ARG A 321 -3.83 -16.71 -4.74
N ILE A 322 -3.63 -15.79 -3.79
CA ILE A 322 -3.70 -16.06 -2.34
C ILE A 322 -5.10 -16.58 -1.97
N THR A 323 -6.16 -15.91 -2.44
CA THR A 323 -7.54 -16.30 -2.13
C THR A 323 -7.88 -17.70 -2.67
N ASP A 324 -7.42 -18.03 -3.88
CA ASP A 324 -7.65 -19.35 -4.48
C ASP A 324 -6.82 -20.43 -3.75
N ARG A 325 -5.57 -20.15 -3.38
CA ARG A 325 -4.75 -21.05 -2.55
C ARG A 325 -5.43 -21.33 -1.20
N GLN A 326 -5.92 -20.30 -0.52
CA GLN A 326 -6.61 -20.45 0.76
C GLN A 326 -7.87 -21.32 0.65
N ARG A 327 -8.57 -21.31 -0.50
CA ARG A 327 -9.74 -22.17 -0.72
C ARG A 327 -9.33 -23.63 -0.85
N GLU A 328 -8.28 -23.91 -1.63
CA GLU A 328 -7.75 -25.28 -1.79
C GLU A 328 -7.16 -25.81 -0.48
N ASN A 329 -6.56 -24.92 0.33
CA ASN A 329 -6.01 -25.21 1.65
C ASN A 329 -6.96 -24.85 2.81
N SER A 330 -8.28 -24.79 2.57
CA SER A 330 -9.29 -24.32 3.55
C SER A 330 -9.25 -25.03 4.90
N TRP A 331 -8.88 -26.31 4.90
CA TRP A 331 -8.69 -27.12 6.11
C TRP A 331 -7.63 -26.53 7.07
N SER A 332 -6.63 -25.79 6.56
CA SER A 332 -5.63 -25.08 7.39
C SER A 332 -6.29 -24.01 8.27
N TYR A 333 -7.44 -23.49 7.85
CA TYR A 333 -8.19 -22.45 8.54
C TYR A 333 -9.34 -23.04 9.35
N ASP A 334 -10.11 -23.94 8.74
CA ASP A 334 -11.32 -24.52 9.33
C ASP A 334 -11.02 -25.42 10.55
N ASP A 335 -9.93 -26.19 10.48
CA ASP A 335 -9.58 -27.19 11.48
C ASP A 335 -8.31 -26.80 12.27
N ASP A 336 -7.24 -26.41 11.58
CA ASP A 336 -5.91 -26.29 12.21
C ASP A 336 -5.74 -25.05 13.09
N VAL A 337 -6.38 -23.91 12.77
CA VAL A 337 -6.30 -22.70 13.61
C VAL A 337 -6.78 -22.98 15.03
N GLY A 338 -7.95 -23.60 15.17
CA GLY A 338 -8.51 -23.97 16.47
C GLY A 338 -7.67 -25.05 17.17
N PHE A 339 -7.14 -26.00 16.39
CA PHE A 339 -6.28 -27.05 16.91
C PHE A 339 -4.97 -26.49 17.50
N VAL A 340 -4.25 -25.64 16.76
CA VAL A 340 -2.98 -25.04 17.21
C VAL A 340 -3.21 -24.24 18.49
N HIS A 341 -4.22 -23.35 18.52
CA HIS A 341 -4.52 -22.56 19.71
C HIS A 341 -4.98 -23.41 20.90
N GLY A 342 -5.81 -24.44 20.65
CA GLY A 342 -6.30 -25.37 21.67
C GLY A 342 -5.20 -26.19 22.33
N ASN A 343 -4.08 -26.43 21.62
CA ASN A 343 -2.90 -27.14 22.13
C ASN A 343 -1.80 -26.21 22.62
N GLY A 344 -2.11 -24.93 22.86
CA GLY A 344 -1.17 -23.96 23.43
C GLY A 344 -0.27 -23.25 22.41
N GLY A 345 -0.35 -23.59 21.13
CA GLY A 345 0.36 -22.92 20.05
C GLY A 345 -0.23 -21.54 19.72
N ARG A 346 0.53 -20.75 18.96
CA ARG A 346 0.15 -19.40 18.54
C ARG A 346 0.45 -19.19 17.05
N LEU A 347 -0.32 -18.31 16.44
CA LEU A 347 -0.31 -18.02 15.01
C LEU A 347 -0.22 -16.51 14.79
N VAL A 348 0.57 -16.11 13.81
CA VAL A 348 0.61 -14.76 13.26
C VAL A 348 0.26 -14.80 11.77
N THR A 349 -0.41 -13.76 11.27
CA THR A 349 -0.53 -13.53 9.83
C THR A 349 0.79 -13.00 9.28
N THR A 350 1.10 -13.28 8.02
CA THR A 350 2.33 -12.81 7.36
C THR A 350 2.04 -11.93 6.13
N PRO A 351 2.99 -11.07 5.72
CA PRO A 351 2.89 -10.28 4.49
C PRO A 351 2.73 -11.13 3.22
N ASN A 352 3.16 -12.39 3.22
CA ASN A 352 3.11 -13.32 2.08
C ASN A 352 1.73 -14.00 1.90
N GLY A 353 0.73 -13.58 2.68
CA GLY A 353 -0.63 -14.09 2.58
C GLY A 353 -0.80 -15.50 3.16
N MET A 354 0.03 -15.90 4.12
CA MET A 354 -0.06 -17.17 4.85
C MET A 354 -0.03 -16.94 6.38
N MET A 355 -0.10 -18.03 7.15
CA MET A 355 0.11 -18.00 8.59
C MET A 355 1.52 -18.49 8.93
N MET A 356 2.10 -17.97 10.01
CA MET A 356 3.29 -18.53 10.65
C MET A 356 2.96 -18.86 12.10
N GLY A 357 3.41 -20.01 12.57
CA GLY A 357 3.01 -20.57 13.86
C GLY A 357 4.14 -21.17 14.66
N LEU A 358 3.91 -21.28 15.96
CA LEU A 358 4.81 -21.95 16.89
C LEU A 358 4.02 -22.71 17.96
N GLY A 359 4.43 -23.96 18.23
CA GLY A 359 3.85 -24.85 19.22
C GLY A 359 2.56 -25.54 18.77
N GLY A 360 1.93 -26.33 19.65
CA GLY A 360 0.71 -27.10 19.33
C GLY A 360 0.92 -28.61 19.14
N ASN A 361 2.00 -29.14 19.74
CA ASN A 361 2.51 -30.52 19.74
C ASN A 361 1.52 -31.59 19.25
N LEU A 362 1.66 -31.93 17.96
CA LEU A 362 1.30 -33.22 17.32
C LEU A 362 1.66 -33.22 15.83
N ILE A 363 1.54 -32.08 15.14
CA ILE A 363 1.88 -31.93 13.70
C ILE A 363 3.38 -31.71 13.49
N GLN A 364 4.05 -30.96 14.40
CA GLN A 364 5.50 -30.69 14.36
C GLN A 364 6.35 -31.98 14.42
N ASP A 365 5.96 -32.98 15.22
CA ASP A 365 6.74 -34.21 15.45
C ASP A 365 6.82 -35.16 14.25
N GLN A 366 5.92 -35.04 13.25
CA GLN A 366 5.83 -36.01 12.16
C GLN A 366 6.64 -35.64 10.91
N PHE A 367 6.98 -34.36 10.71
CA PHE A 367 7.53 -33.88 9.43
C PHE A 367 8.71 -32.91 9.53
N SER A 368 9.16 -32.54 10.75
CA SER A 368 10.20 -31.53 10.93
C SER A 368 11.60 -31.97 10.48
N GLN A 369 12.21 -31.19 9.57
CA GLN A 369 13.67 -31.11 9.39
C GLN A 369 14.13 -29.66 9.61
N GLN A 370 15.01 -29.49 10.61
CA GLN A 370 15.94 -28.39 10.91
C GLN A 370 15.52 -26.90 10.90
N GLY A 371 14.36 -26.46 10.38
CA GLY A 371 13.89 -25.08 10.62
C GLY A 371 12.39 -24.79 10.52
N GLY A 372 11.57 -25.76 10.16
CA GLY A 372 10.12 -25.64 10.18
C GLY A 372 9.45 -26.53 9.14
N THR A 373 8.14 -26.44 9.02
CA THR A 373 7.38 -27.15 7.99
C THR A 373 6.15 -26.36 7.59
N ALA A 374 6.01 -26.08 6.29
CA ALA A 374 4.75 -25.64 5.72
C ALA A 374 3.72 -26.78 5.67
N TRP A 375 2.55 -26.50 6.24
CA TRP A 375 1.41 -27.39 6.34
C TRP A 375 0.17 -26.65 5.86
N GLY A 376 -0.24 -26.93 4.63
CA GLY A 376 -1.29 -26.17 3.95
C GLY A 376 -0.86 -24.70 3.80
N ASP A 377 -1.58 -23.78 4.42
CA ASP A 377 -1.25 -22.33 4.44
C ASP A 377 -0.58 -21.87 5.76
N THR A 378 -0.07 -22.81 6.57
CA THR A 378 0.64 -22.51 7.84
C THR A 378 2.09 -22.94 7.79
N PHE A 379 3.02 -22.00 7.97
CA PHE A 379 4.42 -22.33 8.26
C PHE A 379 4.62 -22.51 9.77
N MET A 380 4.91 -23.73 10.21
CA MET A 380 5.21 -24.03 11.60
C MET A 380 6.73 -23.97 11.85
N LEU A 381 7.17 -23.03 12.66
CA LEU A 381 8.57 -22.92 13.09
C LEU A 381 8.97 -24.16 13.91
N ASN A 382 10.17 -24.67 13.68
CA ASN A 382 10.73 -25.78 14.45
C ASN A 382 11.51 -25.25 15.66
N ILE A 383 10.77 -24.79 16.68
CA ILE A 383 11.30 -24.36 17.97
C ILE A 383 10.49 -25.10 19.04
N ASP A 384 11.11 -26.09 19.67
CA ASP A 384 10.50 -26.97 20.67
C ASP A 384 10.26 -26.24 21.99
N ASP A 385 9.15 -26.58 22.66
CA ASP A 385 8.83 -26.20 24.04
C ASP A 385 9.05 -24.71 24.40
N ALA A 386 8.82 -23.80 23.45
CA ALA A 386 8.84 -22.37 23.73
C ALA A 386 7.87 -22.08 24.88
N LYS A 387 8.41 -21.58 26.01
CA LYS A 387 7.62 -21.33 27.23
C LYS A 387 6.49 -20.33 27.00
N ASP A 388 6.64 -19.46 26.02
CA ASP A 388 5.64 -18.50 25.55
C ASP A 388 5.74 -18.38 24.01
N PRO A 389 4.93 -19.15 23.26
CA PRO A 389 4.97 -19.13 21.80
C PRO A 389 4.64 -17.76 21.19
N ALA A 390 3.80 -16.97 21.85
CA ALA A 390 3.49 -15.62 21.37
C ALA A 390 4.72 -14.71 21.51
N GLN A 391 5.43 -14.79 22.63
CA GLN A 391 6.66 -14.03 22.83
C GLN A 391 7.75 -14.44 21.84
N GLN A 392 7.92 -15.73 21.58
CA GLN A 392 8.90 -16.20 20.60
C GLN A 392 8.56 -15.70 19.18
N LEU A 393 7.29 -15.75 18.76
CA LEU A 393 6.87 -15.19 17.47
C LEU A 393 7.15 -13.69 17.36
N ARG A 394 7.00 -12.92 18.45
CA ARG A 394 7.40 -11.50 18.47
C ARG A 394 8.90 -11.32 18.23
N GLU A 395 9.73 -12.18 18.79
CA GLU A 395 11.19 -12.12 18.65
C GLU A 395 11.62 -12.46 17.22
N VAL A 396 11.02 -13.49 16.62
CA VAL A 396 11.25 -13.86 15.20
C VAL A 396 10.87 -12.70 14.27
N VAL A 397 9.64 -12.20 14.39
CA VAL A 397 9.16 -11.12 13.52
C VAL A 397 10.00 -9.86 13.67
N LYS A 398 10.30 -9.44 14.90
CA LYS A 398 11.06 -8.20 15.14
C LYS A 398 12.50 -8.28 14.66
N SER A 399 13.06 -9.48 14.56
CA SER A 399 14.43 -9.63 14.07
C SER A 399 14.51 -9.62 12.55
N GLY A 400 13.41 -9.84 11.80
CA GLY A 400 13.44 -9.92 10.34
C GLY A 400 14.25 -11.10 9.77
N HIS A 401 14.57 -12.09 10.60
CA HIS A 401 15.46 -13.19 10.23
C HIS A 401 14.82 -14.52 10.63
N ALA A 402 15.21 -15.60 9.96
CA ALA A 402 14.89 -16.96 10.33
C ALA A 402 15.45 -17.30 11.72
N TRP A 403 14.70 -18.09 12.49
CA TRP A 403 15.16 -18.63 13.77
C TRP A 403 15.14 -20.15 13.72
N TYR A 404 16.13 -20.73 14.39
CA TYR A 404 16.34 -22.17 14.47
C TYR A 404 16.49 -22.58 15.93
N GLU A 405 16.42 -23.86 16.20
CA GLU A 405 16.77 -24.40 17.51
C GLU A 405 18.10 -25.15 17.45
N ASP A 406 18.98 -24.87 18.40
CA ASP A 406 20.20 -25.62 18.65
C ASP A 406 20.26 -26.15 20.09
N ASP A 407 21.34 -26.86 20.44
CA ASP A 407 21.54 -27.44 21.78
C ASP A 407 21.43 -26.41 22.95
N ASN A 408 21.48 -25.10 22.65
CA ASN A 408 21.36 -24.00 23.61
C ASN A 408 19.98 -23.29 23.56
N GLY A 409 19.04 -23.79 22.75
CA GLY A 409 17.69 -23.25 22.56
C GLY A 409 17.54 -22.46 21.26
N ALA A 410 16.45 -21.69 21.16
CA ALA A 410 16.14 -20.88 19.99
C ALA A 410 17.23 -19.82 19.73
N SER A 411 17.75 -19.77 18.51
CA SER A 411 18.77 -18.82 18.08
C SER A 411 18.45 -18.23 16.70
N GLN A 412 18.77 -16.94 16.53
CA GLN A 412 18.60 -16.22 15.28
C GLN A 412 19.65 -16.67 14.24
N GLY A 413 19.20 -16.95 13.02
CA GLY A 413 20.05 -17.22 11.87
C GLY A 413 20.35 -15.99 11.01
N SER A 414 21.06 -16.20 9.90
CA SER A 414 21.40 -15.15 8.94
C SER A 414 20.49 -15.09 7.70
N LEU A 415 19.53 -16.02 7.58
CA LEU A 415 18.58 -16.02 6.48
C LEU A 415 17.51 -14.96 6.75
N ASP A 416 17.26 -14.10 5.78
CA ASP A 416 16.19 -13.12 5.81
C ASP A 416 14.81 -13.81 5.90
N LEU A 417 13.91 -13.25 6.73
CA LEU A 417 12.61 -13.85 6.98
C LEU A 417 11.69 -13.80 5.76
N ASP A 418 11.78 -12.78 4.89
CA ASP A 418 10.96 -12.71 3.67
C ASP A 418 11.35 -13.79 2.68
N ARG A 419 12.65 -14.11 2.58
CA ARG A 419 13.15 -15.21 1.76
C ARG A 419 12.62 -16.54 2.27
N LEU A 420 12.73 -16.79 3.57
CA LEU A 420 12.16 -17.98 4.18
C LEU A 420 10.64 -18.07 3.96
N LEU A 421 9.90 -16.99 4.24
CA LEU A 421 8.45 -16.98 4.04
C LEU A 421 8.07 -17.12 2.57
N HIS A 422 8.87 -16.64 1.62
CA HIS A 422 8.65 -16.88 0.20
C HIS A 422 8.84 -18.36 -0.16
N HIS A 423 9.87 -19.00 0.38
CA HIS A 423 10.09 -20.44 0.22
C HIS A 423 8.90 -21.25 0.78
N GLU A 424 8.43 -20.93 1.99
CA GLU A 424 7.31 -21.64 2.64
C GLU A 424 5.96 -21.36 1.94
N GLU A 425 5.80 -20.17 1.36
CA GLU A 425 4.67 -19.81 0.51
C GLU A 425 4.60 -20.73 -0.73
N ARG A 426 5.75 -21.10 -1.31
CA ARG A 426 5.84 -22.03 -2.45
C ARG A 426 5.39 -23.44 -2.08
N HIS A 427 5.77 -23.93 -0.90
CA HIS A 427 5.25 -25.19 -0.36
C HIS A 427 3.74 -25.12 -0.14
N SER A 428 3.23 -23.99 0.35
CA SER A 428 1.78 -23.78 0.48
C SER A 428 1.06 -23.90 -0.87
N GLN A 429 1.68 -23.42 -1.96
CA GLN A 429 1.16 -23.64 -3.31
C GLN A 429 1.22 -25.10 -3.76
N GLN A 430 2.24 -25.87 -3.37
CA GLN A 430 2.34 -27.30 -3.67
C GLN A 430 1.19 -28.07 -2.99
N TRP A 431 0.92 -27.79 -1.70
CA TRP A 431 -0.23 -28.33 -0.98
C TRP A 431 -1.56 -28.05 -1.70
N ALA A 432 -1.77 -26.81 -2.16
CA ALA A 432 -2.98 -26.44 -2.89
C ALA A 432 -3.13 -27.18 -4.22
N ARG A 433 -2.03 -27.52 -4.90
CA ARG A 433 -2.04 -28.27 -6.18
C ARG A 433 -2.23 -29.77 -5.99
N GLU A 434 -1.58 -30.35 -4.99
CA GLU A 434 -1.54 -31.81 -4.77
C GLU A 434 -2.67 -32.29 -3.85
N GLY A 435 -3.22 -31.39 -3.04
CA GLY A 435 -4.16 -31.70 -1.98
C GLY A 435 -3.52 -32.47 -0.83
N TYR A 436 -4.23 -32.54 0.29
CA TYR A 436 -3.72 -33.09 1.55
C TYR A 436 -3.09 -34.50 1.40
N ALA A 437 -3.77 -35.41 0.71
CA ALA A 437 -3.30 -36.78 0.53
C ALA A 437 -2.21 -36.92 -0.55
N GLY A 438 -2.20 -36.04 -1.55
CA GLY A 438 -1.22 -36.06 -2.64
C GLY A 438 0.15 -35.61 -2.16
N PHE A 439 0.19 -34.52 -1.39
CA PHE A 439 1.44 -33.98 -0.87
C PHE A 439 2.09 -34.87 0.19
N LEU A 440 1.30 -35.51 1.05
CA LEU A 440 1.82 -36.53 1.97
C LEU A 440 2.45 -37.73 1.23
N ALA A 441 1.93 -38.07 0.05
CA ALA A 441 2.48 -39.15 -0.76
C ALA A 441 3.76 -38.76 -1.49
N SER A 442 3.89 -37.51 -1.97
CA SER A 442 5.12 -36.99 -2.60
C SER A 442 6.25 -36.86 -1.58
N TYR A 443 5.98 -36.29 -0.40
CA TYR A 443 6.97 -36.18 0.68
C TYR A 443 7.45 -37.55 1.19
N ALA A 444 6.53 -38.50 1.39
CA ALA A 444 6.88 -39.86 1.77
C ALA A 444 7.68 -40.59 0.68
N TRP A 445 7.45 -40.27 -0.60
CA TRP A 445 8.19 -40.83 -1.72
C TRP A 445 9.62 -40.27 -1.78
N GLU A 446 9.81 -38.98 -1.55
CA GLU A 446 11.12 -38.32 -1.52
C GLU A 446 12.00 -38.81 -0.35
N GLN A 447 11.40 -39.01 0.84
CA GLN A 447 12.12 -39.65 1.96
C GLN A 447 12.59 -41.08 1.63
N VAL A 448 11.86 -41.81 0.79
CA VAL A 448 12.21 -43.18 0.39
C VAL A 448 13.26 -43.19 -0.73
N THR A 449 13.25 -42.22 -1.63
CA THR A 449 14.17 -42.15 -2.78
C THR A 449 15.43 -41.32 -2.53
N GLY A 450 15.43 -40.49 -1.47
CA GLY A 450 16.50 -39.53 -1.17
C GLY A 450 16.53 -38.35 -2.13
N GLY A 451 15.41 -38.03 -2.77
CA GLY A 451 15.25 -36.86 -3.66
C GLY A 451 14.93 -35.57 -2.88
N ASN A 452 15.10 -34.43 -3.54
CA ASN A 452 14.87 -33.07 -3.03
C ASN A 452 14.06 -32.22 -4.05
N GLU A 453 13.21 -32.84 -4.86
CA GLU A 453 12.53 -32.18 -5.98
C GLU A 453 11.54 -31.11 -5.49
N THR A 454 10.83 -31.37 -4.38
CA THR A 454 9.93 -30.39 -3.73
C THR A 454 10.65 -29.16 -3.18
N GLU A 455 11.81 -29.36 -2.56
CA GLU A 455 12.69 -28.31 -2.01
C GLU A 455 13.36 -27.48 -3.13
N GLU A 456 13.79 -28.13 -4.22
CA GLU A 456 14.32 -27.46 -5.42
C GLU A 456 13.25 -26.59 -6.09
N ASP A 457 12.02 -27.08 -6.19
CA ASP A 457 10.90 -26.32 -6.71
C ASP A 457 10.48 -25.15 -5.80
N ALA A 458 10.78 -25.23 -4.49
CA ALA A 458 10.50 -24.18 -3.50
C ALA A 458 11.63 -23.15 -3.35
N GLY A 459 12.83 -23.45 -3.86
CA GLY A 459 14.00 -22.55 -3.88
C GLY A 459 14.99 -22.87 -2.78
N LEU A 460 16.09 -23.53 -3.13
CA LEU A 460 17.10 -23.97 -2.18
C LEU A 460 17.83 -22.83 -1.48
N THR A 461 18.13 -21.74 -2.17
CA THR A 461 18.89 -20.63 -1.55
C THR A 461 18.00 -19.71 -0.73
N ASP A 462 16.70 -19.68 -1.00
CA ASP A 462 15.71 -18.84 -0.30
C ASP A 462 15.14 -19.47 0.98
N GLY A 463 15.36 -20.77 1.19
CA GLY A 463 14.90 -21.46 2.41
C GLY A 463 15.34 -22.92 2.52
N GLY A 464 15.75 -23.55 1.41
CA GLY A 464 16.27 -24.91 1.44
C GLY A 464 17.50 -25.03 2.36
N TYR A 465 17.38 -25.90 3.35
CA TYR A 465 18.37 -26.14 4.40
C TYR A 465 19.72 -26.63 3.86
N HIS A 466 20.61 -25.71 3.44
CA HIS A 466 21.98 -26.01 2.96
C HIS A 466 23.07 -25.09 3.52
#